data_AF-A0A415ME75-F1
#
_entry.id   AF-A0A415ME75-F1
#
_cell.length_a   1.000
_cell.length_b   1.000
_cell.length_c   1.000
_cell.angle_alpha   90.00
_cell.angle_beta   90.00
_cell.angle_gamma   90.00
#
_symmetry.space_group_name_H-M   'P 1'
#
loop_
_entity.id
_entity.type
_entity.pdbx_description
1 polymer ?
#
loop_
_entity_poly.entity_id
_entity_poly.type
_entity_poly.pdbx_seq_one_letter_code
_entity_poly.pdbx_strand_id
1 'polypeptide(L)'
;MTKNELKMKLEAGAFLVDLFDLTYGQECLIYKGNFETSDQIIYIPDVDLNEIDTESVLEDEEIENVLNHCYTGNDFVDECNGHREVAKELFDFVDWQNPNVQDLLDGYDDEEFEERYGFSMEELL
;
A
#
# COMPACT_ATOMS: atom_id res chain seq x y z
N MET A 1 3.35 3.10 -12.30
CA MET A 1 4.80 3.38 -12.20
C MET A 1 5.41 2.36 -11.25
N THR A 2 6.58 1.79 -11.54
CA THR A 2 7.30 0.88 -10.62
C THR A 2 8.13 1.65 -9.59
N LYS A 3 8.55 0.99 -8.50
CA LYS A 3 9.47 1.58 -7.49
C LYS A 3 10.79 2.07 -8.09
N ASN A 4 11.36 1.33 -9.04
CA ASN A 4 12.60 1.73 -9.72
C ASN A 4 12.40 2.99 -10.58
N GLU A 5 11.29 3.07 -11.32
CA GLU A 5 10.96 4.26 -12.11
C GLU A 5 10.70 5.48 -11.22
N LEU A 6 10.02 5.27 -10.08
CA LEU A 6 9.79 6.31 -9.08
C LEU A 6 11.13 6.83 -8.53
N LYS A 7 12.02 5.94 -8.10
CA LYS A 7 13.36 6.31 -7.61
C LYS A 7 14.11 7.19 -8.60
N MET A 8 14.20 6.76 -9.87
CA MET A 8 14.87 7.53 -10.92
C MET A 8 14.26 8.92 -11.14
N LYS A 9 12.94 9.07 -10.96
CA LYS A 9 12.24 10.36 -11.10
C LYS A 9 12.51 11.28 -9.91
N LEU A 10 12.49 10.74 -8.68
CA LEU A 10 12.77 11.49 -7.45
C LEU A 10 14.24 11.94 -7.41
N GLU A 11 15.18 11.07 -7.77
CA GLU A 11 16.61 11.41 -7.90
C GLU A 11 16.86 12.51 -8.96
N ALA A 12 15.95 12.63 -9.95
CA ALA A 12 15.99 13.70 -10.95
C ALA A 12 15.30 15.01 -10.49
N GLY A 13 14.80 15.07 -9.25
CA GLY A 13 14.17 16.24 -8.65
C GLY A 13 12.68 16.41 -8.93
N ALA A 14 11.97 15.33 -9.31
CA ALA A 14 10.51 15.36 -9.41
C ALA A 14 9.85 15.41 -8.02
N PHE A 15 8.70 16.09 -7.91
CA PHE A 15 7.92 16.12 -6.67
C PHE A 15 6.88 15.00 -6.67
N LEU A 16 6.59 14.42 -5.51
CA LEU A 16 5.68 13.28 -5.44
C LEU A 16 4.25 13.63 -5.88
N VAL A 17 3.78 14.85 -5.55
CA VAL A 17 2.46 15.37 -5.98
C VAL A 17 2.30 15.46 -7.49
N ASP A 18 3.39 15.57 -8.25
CA ASP A 18 3.35 15.61 -9.73
C ASP A 18 3.35 14.21 -10.36
N LEU A 19 3.66 13.17 -9.57
CA LEU A 19 3.82 11.79 -10.03
C LEU A 19 2.60 10.91 -9.74
N PHE A 20 1.85 11.23 -8.69
CA PHE A 20 0.67 10.50 -8.25
C PHE A 20 -0.49 11.45 -8.01
N ASP A 21 -1.69 11.01 -8.42
CA ASP A 21 -2.93 11.72 -8.10
C ASP A 21 -3.29 11.50 -6.63
N LEU A 22 -2.60 12.21 -5.73
CA LEU A 22 -2.87 12.15 -4.30
C LEU A 22 -4.27 12.72 -4.03
N THR A 23 -5.06 12.00 -3.24
CA THR A 23 -6.43 12.36 -2.89
C THR A 23 -6.62 12.32 -1.38
N TYR A 24 -7.52 13.15 -0.89
CA TYR A 24 -7.96 13.06 0.50
C TYR A 24 -8.85 11.82 0.70
N GLY A 25 -8.41 10.89 1.54
CA GLY A 25 -9.17 9.78 2.11
C GLY A 25 -10.01 10.22 3.32
N GLN A 26 -9.92 9.51 4.46
CA GLN A 26 -10.52 9.91 5.74
C GLN A 26 -9.82 11.16 6.34
N GLU A 27 -9.82 12.28 5.61
CA GLU A 27 -9.07 13.52 5.92
C GLU A 27 -7.54 13.41 5.80
N CYS A 28 -7.01 12.25 5.37
CA CYS A 28 -5.60 11.98 5.11
C CYS A 28 -5.24 12.06 3.62
N LEU A 29 -4.03 12.49 3.26
CA LEU A 29 -3.59 12.53 1.86
C LEU A 29 -2.92 11.20 1.46
N ILE A 30 -3.53 10.49 0.51
CA ILE A 30 -3.11 9.13 0.09
C ILE A 30 -3.05 8.99 -1.44
N TYR A 31 -2.43 7.92 -1.92
CA TYR A 31 -2.63 7.43 -3.29
C TYR A 31 -3.32 6.07 -3.26
N LYS A 32 -4.38 5.89 -4.04
CA LYS A 32 -5.01 4.57 -4.23
C LYS A 32 -5.44 4.37 -5.68
N GLY A 33 -4.79 3.45 -6.36
CA GLY A 33 -5.05 3.07 -7.75
C GLY A 33 -6.11 1.98 -7.87
N ASN A 34 -5.95 1.12 -8.89
CA ASN A 34 -6.74 -0.10 -9.05
C ASN A 34 -5.92 -1.31 -8.63
N PHE A 35 -6.57 -2.31 -8.03
CA PHE A 35 -5.89 -3.54 -7.68
C PHE A 35 -5.45 -4.30 -8.94
N GLU A 36 -4.14 -4.52 -9.04
CA GLU A 36 -3.53 -5.42 -10.02
C GLU A 36 -2.29 -6.07 -9.41
N THR A 37 -2.10 -7.36 -9.65
CA THR A 37 -0.91 -8.09 -9.18
C THR A 37 0.23 -7.86 -10.17
N SER A 38 1.05 -6.84 -9.90
CA SER A 38 2.20 -6.43 -10.72
C SER A 38 3.19 -5.62 -9.89
N ASP A 39 4.32 -5.23 -10.49
CA ASP A 39 5.31 -4.34 -9.85
C ASP A 39 4.91 -2.84 -9.90
N GLN A 40 3.71 -2.53 -10.39
CA GLN A 40 3.20 -1.16 -10.38
C GLN A 40 2.79 -0.77 -8.96
N ILE A 41 3.17 0.44 -8.55
CA ILE A 41 2.70 1.05 -7.31
C ILE A 41 1.20 1.32 -7.47
N ILE A 42 0.41 0.78 -6.55
CA ILE A 42 -1.05 0.90 -6.51
C ILE A 42 -1.56 1.57 -5.24
N TYR A 43 -0.70 1.75 -4.23
CA TYR A 43 -1.09 2.37 -2.97
C TYR A 43 0.07 3.12 -2.32
N ILE A 44 -0.23 4.30 -1.76
CA ILE A 44 0.63 5.05 -0.84
C ILE A 44 -0.28 5.43 0.35
N PRO A 45 0.09 5.09 1.59
CA PRO A 45 -0.67 5.41 2.80
C PRO A 45 -0.62 6.93 3.07
N ASP A 46 -1.16 7.34 4.22
CA ASP A 46 -1.13 8.74 4.66
C ASP A 46 0.30 9.30 4.64
N VAL A 47 0.54 10.26 3.76
CA VAL A 47 1.87 10.85 3.57
C VAL A 47 2.32 11.66 4.78
N ASP A 48 1.41 12.34 5.47
CA ASP A 48 1.75 13.17 6.64
C ASP A 48 2.12 12.29 7.83
N LEU A 49 1.35 11.21 8.05
CA LEU A 49 1.61 10.26 9.14
C LEU A 49 2.94 9.51 8.98
N ASN A 50 3.34 9.22 7.74
CA ASN A 50 4.58 8.50 7.42
C ASN A 50 5.76 9.45 7.12
N GLU A 51 5.62 10.74 7.43
CA GLU A 51 6.66 11.77 7.26
C GLU A 51 7.21 11.83 5.81
N ILE A 52 6.31 11.73 4.83
CA ILE A 52 6.64 11.81 3.40
C ILE A 52 6.39 13.23 2.91
N ASP A 53 7.47 13.95 2.61
CA ASP A 53 7.35 15.23 1.89
C ASP A 53 6.97 14.97 0.42
N THR A 54 5.94 15.67 -0.03
CA THR A 54 5.37 15.51 -1.36
C THR A 54 5.61 16.69 -2.30
N GLU A 55 6.02 17.84 -1.76
CA GLU A 55 6.06 19.14 -2.47
C GLU A 55 7.49 19.69 -2.66
N SER A 56 8.51 18.90 -2.33
CA SER A 56 9.91 19.32 -2.42
C SER A 56 10.80 18.31 -3.15
N VAL A 57 12.06 18.69 -3.39
CA VAL A 57 13.11 17.76 -3.84
C VAL A 57 13.60 17.00 -2.63
N LEU A 58 13.62 15.68 -2.73
CA LEU A 58 14.00 14.77 -1.65
C LEU A 58 15.50 14.42 -1.70
N GLU A 59 16.11 14.26 -0.52
CA GLU A 59 17.41 13.64 -0.33
C GLU A 59 17.32 12.10 -0.35
N ASP A 60 18.46 11.41 -0.46
CA ASP A 60 18.50 9.94 -0.61
C ASP A 60 17.72 9.19 0.50
N GLU A 61 17.81 9.62 1.75
CA GLU A 61 17.10 9.00 2.89
C GLU A 61 15.58 9.18 2.78
N GLU A 62 15.14 10.37 2.35
CA GLU A 62 13.73 10.69 2.15
C GLU A 62 13.15 9.90 0.96
N ILE A 63 13.93 9.73 -0.11
CA ILE A 63 13.54 8.87 -1.25
C ILE A 63 13.33 7.42 -0.80
N GLU A 64 14.24 6.87 0.00
CA GLU A 64 14.07 5.52 0.53
C GLU A 64 12.82 5.43 1.44
N ASN A 65 12.51 6.48 2.23
CA ASN A 65 11.27 6.53 3.01
C ASN A 65 10.03 6.45 2.09
N VAL A 66 9.99 7.22 1.01
CA VAL A 66 8.88 7.15 0.03
C VAL A 66 8.75 5.75 -0.56
N LEU A 67 9.87 5.13 -0.96
CA LEU A 67 9.87 3.81 -1.59
C LEU A 67 9.40 2.70 -0.65
N ASN A 68 9.72 2.81 0.64
CA ASN A 68 9.26 1.88 1.67
C ASN A 68 7.74 1.93 1.90
N HIS A 69 7.11 3.08 1.61
CA HIS A 69 5.68 3.30 1.76
C HIS A 69 4.91 3.29 0.43
N CYS A 70 5.58 2.96 -0.68
CA CYS A 70 4.91 2.67 -1.94
C CYS A 70 4.60 1.18 -2.01
N TYR A 71 3.34 0.80 -2.18
CA TYR A 71 2.91 -0.60 -2.21
C TYR A 71 2.42 -1.00 -3.60
N THR A 72 2.87 -2.17 -4.03
CA THR A 72 2.46 -2.85 -5.26
C THR A 72 1.45 -3.94 -4.95
N GLY A 73 0.71 -4.44 -5.94
CA GLY A 73 -0.20 -5.57 -5.70
C GLY A 73 0.54 -6.85 -5.32
N ASN A 74 1.83 -6.99 -5.66
CA ASN A 74 2.66 -8.07 -5.17
C ASN A 74 2.91 -7.94 -3.66
N ASP A 75 3.17 -6.72 -3.16
CA ASP A 75 3.36 -6.48 -1.72
C ASP A 75 2.10 -6.87 -0.91
N PHE A 76 0.88 -6.56 -1.42
CA PHE A 76 -0.37 -7.00 -0.77
C PHE A 76 -0.54 -8.52 -0.80
N VAL A 77 -0.12 -9.19 -1.87
CA VAL A 77 -0.20 -10.66 -1.98
C VAL A 77 0.78 -11.31 -1.00
N ASP A 78 1.99 -10.77 -0.88
CA ASP A 78 3.00 -11.25 0.06
C ASP A 78 2.55 -11.05 1.52
N GLU A 79 1.97 -9.89 1.84
CA GLU A 79 1.36 -9.59 3.16
C GLU A 79 0.23 -10.57 3.51
N CYS A 80 -0.47 -11.11 2.50
CA CYS A 80 -1.51 -12.12 2.68
C CYS A 80 -1.03 -13.55 2.37
N ASN A 81 0.26 -13.84 2.55
CA ASN A 81 0.87 -15.16 2.35
C ASN A 81 0.51 -15.85 1.01
N GLY A 82 0.40 -15.08 -0.06
CA GLY A 82 0.05 -15.56 -1.40
C GLY A 82 -1.46 -15.64 -1.69
N HIS A 83 -2.33 -15.39 -0.72
CA HIS A 83 -3.79 -15.46 -0.87
C HIS A 83 -4.34 -14.22 -1.57
N ARG A 84 -4.34 -14.24 -2.90
CA ARG A 84 -4.74 -13.11 -3.74
C ARG A 84 -6.14 -12.55 -3.49
N GLU A 85 -7.10 -13.39 -3.08
CA GLU A 85 -8.45 -12.93 -2.75
C GLU A 85 -8.47 -12.12 -1.45
N VAL A 86 -7.72 -12.55 -0.43
CA VAL A 86 -7.53 -11.78 0.81
C VAL A 86 -6.74 -10.51 0.53
N ALA A 87 -5.69 -10.57 -0.31
CA ALA A 87 -4.93 -9.39 -0.72
C ALA A 87 -5.80 -8.33 -1.40
N LYS A 88 -6.79 -8.75 -2.21
CA LYS A 88 -7.76 -7.84 -2.81
C LYS A 88 -8.66 -7.21 -1.75
N GLU A 89 -9.10 -7.98 -0.76
CA GLU A 89 -9.90 -7.44 0.35
C GLU A 89 -9.08 -6.48 1.23
N LEU A 90 -7.83 -6.82 1.56
CA LEU A 90 -6.92 -5.93 2.28
C LEU A 90 -6.71 -4.62 1.51
N PHE A 91 -6.52 -4.70 0.19
CA PHE A 91 -6.45 -3.51 -0.66
C PHE A 91 -7.73 -2.68 -0.60
N ASP A 92 -8.91 -3.31 -0.60
CA ASP A 92 -10.18 -2.58 -0.48
C ASP A 92 -10.35 -1.94 0.90
N PHE A 93 -9.95 -2.65 1.95
CA PHE A 93 -10.00 -2.24 3.35
C PHE A 93 -9.12 -1.02 3.63
N VAL A 94 -7.88 -0.98 3.12
CA VAL A 94 -6.97 0.10 3.48
C VAL A 94 -7.38 1.46 2.91
N ASP A 95 -7.42 2.50 3.73
CA ASP A 95 -7.87 3.83 3.33
C ASP A 95 -7.04 4.99 3.93
N TRP A 96 -6.04 4.68 4.75
CA TRP A 96 -4.98 5.60 5.20
C TRP A 96 -3.76 4.88 5.80
N GLN A 97 -3.95 3.73 6.45
CA GLN A 97 -2.86 2.98 7.09
C GLN A 97 -2.03 2.15 6.11
N ASN A 98 -0.81 1.80 6.53
CA ASN A 98 0.01 0.80 5.86
C ASN A 98 -0.73 -0.55 5.75
N PRO A 99 -0.55 -1.32 4.66
CA PRO A 99 -1.11 -2.66 4.56
C PRO A 99 -0.60 -3.55 5.70
N ASN A 100 -1.53 -4.15 6.41
CA ASN A 100 -1.30 -5.10 7.48
C ASN A 100 -2.47 -6.06 7.50
N VAL A 101 -2.23 -7.34 7.22
CA VAL A 101 -3.32 -8.33 7.15
C VAL A 101 -4.03 -8.47 8.51
N GLN A 102 -3.31 -8.31 9.62
CA GLN A 102 -3.91 -8.41 10.95
C GLN A 102 -5.04 -7.39 11.18
N ASP A 103 -4.90 -6.17 10.67
CA ASP A 103 -5.93 -5.13 10.84
C ASP A 103 -7.24 -5.49 10.12
N LEU A 104 -7.15 -6.23 9.00
CA LEU A 104 -8.30 -6.79 8.31
C LEU A 104 -8.89 -7.98 9.11
N LEU A 105 -8.03 -8.85 9.62
CA LEU A 105 -8.42 -10.05 10.36
C LEU A 105 -9.11 -9.76 11.69
N ASP A 106 -8.78 -8.64 12.34
CA ASP A 106 -9.46 -8.18 13.54
C ASP A 106 -10.97 -7.91 13.33
N GLY A 107 -11.41 -7.79 12.07
CA GLY A 107 -12.81 -7.68 11.67
C GLY A 107 -13.55 -9.01 11.49
N TYR A 108 -12.86 -10.15 11.56
CA TYR A 108 -13.42 -11.49 11.35
C TYR A 108 -13.47 -12.30 12.64
N ASP A 109 -14.46 -13.19 12.75
CA ASP A 109 -14.31 -14.39 13.57
C ASP A 109 -13.77 -15.56 12.73
N ASP A 110 -13.13 -16.53 13.40
CA ASP A 110 -12.46 -17.66 12.73
C ASP A 110 -13.41 -18.47 11.83
N GLU A 111 -14.68 -18.66 12.26
CA GLU A 111 -15.68 -19.45 11.53
C GLU A 111 -16.16 -18.68 10.28
N GLU A 112 -16.46 -17.38 10.42
CA GLU A 112 -16.81 -16.50 9.30
C GLU A 112 -15.70 -16.44 8.24
N PHE A 113 -14.45 -16.31 8.67
CA PHE A 113 -13.30 -16.28 7.76
C PHE A 113 -13.17 -17.60 6.99
N GLU A 114 -13.19 -18.75 7.68
CA GLU A 114 -13.05 -20.06 7.05
C GLU A 114 -14.22 -20.37 6.11
N GLU A 115 -15.45 -20.00 6.47
CA GLU A 115 -16.62 -20.13 5.59
C GLU A 115 -16.48 -19.31 4.31
N ARG A 116 -15.90 -18.10 4.41
CA ARG A 116 -15.74 -17.19 3.28
C ARG A 116 -14.60 -17.58 2.34
N TYR A 117 -13.46 -17.95 2.89
CA TYR A 117 -12.22 -18.16 2.13
C TYR A 117 -11.84 -19.63 1.94
N GLY A 118 -12.44 -20.54 2.73
CA GLY A 118 -12.21 -21.98 2.62
C GLY A 118 -10.89 -22.46 3.20
N PHE A 119 -10.24 -21.65 4.05
CA PHE A 119 -9.01 -21.99 4.75
C PHE A 119 -8.93 -21.26 6.10
N SER A 120 -8.05 -21.73 6.99
CA SER A 120 -7.93 -21.17 8.34
C SER A 120 -7.23 -19.81 8.33
N MET A 121 -7.69 -18.88 9.16
CA MET A 121 -7.04 -17.59 9.38
C MET A 121 -5.56 -17.73 9.80
N GLU A 122 -5.19 -18.83 10.47
CA GLU A 122 -3.80 -19.14 10.84
C GLU A 122 -2.85 -19.25 9.64
N GLU A 123 -3.35 -19.48 8.42
CA GLU A 123 -2.51 -19.51 7.21
C GLU A 123 -1.99 -18.12 6.80
N LEU A 124 -2.48 -17.03 7.43
CA LEU A 124 -2.04 -15.65 7.18
C LEU A 124 -1.07 -15.12 8.24
N LEU A 125 -0.73 -15.91 9.27
CA LEU A 125 0.05 -15.51 10.45
C LEU A 125 1.51 -16.03 10.44
#